data_AF-A0A9X7ZHG5-F1
#
_entry.id   AF-A0A9X7ZHG5-F1
#
_cell.length_a   1.000
_cell.length_b   1.000
_cell.length_c   1.000
_cell.angle_alpha   90.00
_cell.angle_beta   90.00
_cell.angle_gamma   90.00
#
_symmetry.space_group_name_H-M   'P 1'
#
loop_
_entity.id
_entity.type
_entity.pdbx_description
1 polymer ?
#
loop_
_entity_poly.entity_id
_entity_poly.type
_entity_poly.pdbx_seq_one_letter_code
_entity_poly.pdbx_strand_id
1 'polypeptide(L)' 'MDRERVTEGDLTEMVDAVQAALASHHGIQADSIGLVQPRSIPVTSSGKVQRGVCRQQFLDRGCPTVAE' A
#
# COMPACT_ATOMS: atom_id res chain seq x y z
N MET A 1 4.34 23.62 -1.98
CA MET A 1 3.88 22.38 -2.63
C MET A 1 2.73 21.88 -1.77
N ASP A 2 1.57 22.47 -1.97
CA ASP A 2 0.35 22.16 -1.24
C ASP A 2 0.03 20.68 -1.45
N ARG A 3 0.22 19.88 -0.41
CA ARG A 3 -0.23 18.50 -0.43
C ARG A 3 -1.74 18.56 -0.26
N GLU A 4 -2.43 18.59 -1.39
CA GLU A 4 -3.88 18.44 -1.47
C GLU A 4 -4.30 17.34 -0.49
N ARG A 5 -5.29 17.66 0.35
CA ARG A 5 -5.76 16.76 1.40
C ARG A 5 -6.36 15.54 0.70
N VAL A 6 -5.63 14.43 0.69
CA VAL A 6 -6.15 13.14 0.25
C VAL A 6 -7.36 12.80 1.12
N THR A 7 -8.51 12.64 0.49
CA THR A 7 -9.76 12.30 1.16
C THR A 7 -9.89 10.78 1.27
N GLU A 8 -10.86 10.32 2.06
CA GLU A 8 -11.18 8.90 2.15
C GLU A 8 -11.64 8.33 0.80
N GLY A 9 -12.41 9.10 0.04
CA GLY A 9 -12.87 8.72 -1.30
C GLY A 9 -11.70 8.52 -2.28
N ASP A 10 -10.70 9.41 -2.24
CA ASP A 10 -9.50 9.26 -3.08
C ASP A 10 -8.75 7.97 -2.74
N LEU A 11 -8.65 7.61 -1.46
CA LEU A 11 -7.98 6.38 -1.03
C LEU A 11 -8.70 5.14 -1.54
N THR A 12 -10.04 5.12 -1.47
CA THR A 12 -10.85 4.02 -2.02
C THR A 12 -10.66 3.90 -3.53
N GLU A 13 -10.73 5.01 -4.27
CA GLU A 13 -10.51 4.99 -5.72
C GLU A 13 -9.10 4.49 -6.09
N MET A 14 -8.09 4.82 -5.29
CA MET A 14 -6.73 4.31 -5.48
C MET A 14 -6.64 2.80 -5.29
N VAL A 15 -7.29 2.24 -4.26
CA VAL A 15 -7.34 0.79 -4.03
C VAL A 15 -8.02 0.09 -5.20
N ASP A 16 -9.18 0.58 -5.63
CA ASP A 16 -9.94 0.03 -6.75
C ASP A 16 -9.14 0.06 -8.06
N ALA A 17 -8.44 1.18 -8.32
CA ALA A 17 -7.60 1.31 -9.50
C ALA A 17 -6.44 0.31 -9.51
N VAL A 18 -5.79 0.08 -8.36
CA VAL A 18 -4.73 -0.93 -8.23
C VAL A 18 -5.30 -2.33 -8.46
N GLN A 19 -6.45 -2.65 -7.85
CA GLN A 19 -7.11 -3.96 -8.01
C GLN A 19 -7.48 -4.23 -9.48
N ALA A 20 -8.07 -3.24 -10.16
CA ALA A 20 -8.40 -3.33 -11.58
C ALA A 20 -7.16 -3.50 -12.46
N ALA A 21 -6.06 -2.81 -12.15
CA ALA A 21 -4.81 -2.93 -12.88
C ALA A 21 -4.15 -4.32 -12.69
N LEU A 22 -4.19 -4.89 -11.48
CA LEU A 22 -3.69 -6.25 -11.22
C LEU A 22 -4.50 -7.29 -12.00
N ALA A 23 -5.83 -7.13 -12.03
CA ALA A 23 -6.74 -7.99 -12.77
C ALA A 23 -6.47 -7.94 -14.28
N SER A 24 -6.36 -6.74 -14.84
CA SER A 24 -6.25 -6.56 -16.29
C SER A 24 -4.87 -6.92 -16.85
N HIS A 25 -3.78 -6.58 -16.16
CA HIS A 25 -2.42 -6.82 -16.66
C HIS A 25 -1.87 -8.19 -16.29
N HIS A 26 -2.30 -8.75 -15.15
CA HIS A 26 -1.71 -9.96 -14.59
C HIS A 26 -2.72 -11.08 -14.32
N GLY A 27 -4.02 -10.82 -14.45
CA GLY A 27 -5.06 -11.81 -14.13
C GLY A 27 -5.14 -12.14 -12.63
N ILE A 28 -4.60 -11.28 -11.77
CA ILE A 28 -4.52 -11.51 -10.32
C ILE A 28 -5.62 -10.73 -9.61
N GLN A 29 -6.37 -11.41 -8.75
CA GLN A 29 -7.18 -10.75 -7.72
C GLN A 29 -6.37 -10.71 -6.42
N ALA A 30 -6.10 -9.52 -5.87
CA ALA A 30 -5.37 -9.44 -4.62
C ALA A 30 -6.33 -9.67 -3.45
N ASP A 31 -5.92 -10.49 -2.49
CA ASP A 31 -6.70 -10.71 -1.26
C ASP A 31 -6.71 -9.48 -0.34
N SER A 32 -5.70 -8.61 -0.44
CA SER A 32 -5.58 -7.39 0.37
C SER A 32 -4.69 -6.35 -0.32
N ILE A 33 -5.10 -5.07 -0.27
CA ILE A 33 -4.33 -3.93 -0.78
C ILE A 33 -4.29 -2.85 0.30
N GLY A 34 -3.22 -2.79 1.07
CA GLY A 34 -3.05 -1.73 2.08
C GLY A 34 -2.33 -0.50 1.52
N LEU A 35 -2.97 0.68 1.62
CA LEU A 35 -2.29 1.97 1.45
C LEU A 35 -1.65 2.37 2.78
N VAL A 36 -0.45 2.92 2.75
CA VAL A 36 0.29 3.35 3.96
C VAL A 36 0.78 4.78 3.81
N GLN A 37 1.14 5.41 4.93
CA GLN A 37 1.77 6.71 4.89
C GLN A 37 3.17 6.65 4.21
N PRO A 38 3.59 7.73 3.53
CA PRO A 38 4.94 7.81 2.97
C PRO A 38 6.01 7.60 4.04
N ARG A 39 7.04 6.81 3.70
CA ARG A 39 8.16 6.45 4.59
C ARG A 39 7.79 5.51 5.76
N SER A 40 6.62 4.86 5.71
CA SER A 40 6.22 3.86 6.71
C SER A 40 6.63 2.42 6.35
N ILE A 41 7.02 2.16 5.10
CA ILE A 41 7.52 0.84 4.69
C ILE A 41 8.99 0.68 5.10
N PRO A 42 9.38 -0.43 5.74
CA PRO A 42 10.78 -0.72 6.07
C PRO A 42 11.66 -0.77 4.82
N VAL A 43 12.77 -0.03 4.85
CA VAL A 43 13.78 -0.01 3.78
C VAL A 43 15.17 -0.27 4.33
N THR A 44 16.05 -0.84 3.49
CA THR A 44 17.48 -0.97 3.80
C THR A 44 18.14 0.40 3.83
N SER A 45 19.36 0.47 4.37
CA SER A 45 20.19 1.69 4.31
C SER A 45 20.44 2.21 2.89
N SER A 46 20.35 1.34 1.88
CA SER A 46 20.43 1.68 0.45
C SER A 46 19.08 2.02 -0.20
N GLY A 47 17.98 2.05 0.57
CA GLY A 47 16.66 2.43 0.10
C GLY A 47 15.83 1.31 -0.54
N LYS A 48 16.29 0.06 -0.51
CA LYS A 48 15.51 -1.08 -1.04
C LYS A 48 14.43 -1.49 -0.03
N VAL A 49 13.23 -1.76 -0.50
CA VAL A 49 12.14 -2.27 0.35
C VAL A 49 12.53 -3.60 1.00
N GLN A 50 12.45 -3.69 2.32
CA GLN A 50 12.65 -4.92 3.08
C GLN A 50 11.34 -5.72 3.13
N ARG A 51 10.99 -6.37 2.02
CA ARG A 51 9.71 -7.09 1.86
C ARG A 51 9.44 -8.11 2.97
N GLY A 52 10.46 -8.81 3.47
CA GLY A 52 10.31 -9.77 4.57
C GLY A 52 9.85 -9.12 5.88
N VAL A 53 10.45 -7.99 6.25
CA VAL A 53 10.07 -7.21 7.44
C VAL A 53 8.68 -6.61 7.26
N CYS A 54 8.41 -6.05 6.07
CA CYS A 54 7.10 -5.50 5.74
C CYS A 54 5.99 -6.56 5.83
N ARG A 55 6.23 -7.78 5.32
CA ARG A 55 5.29 -8.90 5.45
C ARG A 55 5.03 -9.23 6.91
N GLN A 56 6.08 -9.32 7.73
CA GLN A 56 5.94 -9.62 9.15
C GLN A 56 5.10 -8.54 9.85
N GLN A 57 5.38 -7.25 9.60
CA GLN A 57 4.59 -6.15 10.14
C GLN A 57 3.11 -6.19 9.71
N PHE A 58 2.83 -6.55 8.46
CA PHE A 58 1.46 -6.71 7.99
C PHE A 58 0.73 -7.84 8.74
N LEU A 59 1.37 -9.01 8.85
CA LEU A 59 0.80 -10.16 9.56
C LEU A 59 0.60 -9.91 11.06
N ASP A 60 1.50 -9.15 11.67
CA ASP A 60 1.43 -8.76 13.08
C ASP A 60 0.43 -7.60 13.33
N ARG A 61 -0.28 -7.13 12.30
CA ARG A 61 -1.14 -5.93 12.33
C ARG A 61 -0.41 -4.65 12.79
N GLY A 62 0.90 -4.62 12.60
CA GLY A 62 1.77 -3.47 12.89
C GLY A 62 2.04 -2.56 11.69
N CYS A 63 1.55 -2.91 10.50
CA CYS A 63 1.64 -2.04 9.33
C CYS A 63 0.62 -0.89 9.46
N PRO A 64 1.05 0.39 9.42
CA PRO A 64 0.15 1.54 9.58
C PRO A 64 -0.60 1.81 8.26
N THR A 65 -1.60 0.99 7.96
CA THR A 65 -2.48 1.18 6.82
C THR A 65 -3.43 2.36 7.07
N VAL A 66 -3.69 3.14 6.02
CA VAL A 66 -4.62 4.27 6.02
C VAL A 66 -5.89 3.99 5.22
N ALA A 67 -5.85 2.97 4.35
CA ALA A 67 -6.99 2.39 3.64
C ALA A 67 -6.63 0.95 3.22
N GLU A 68 -7.64 0.11 3.03
CA GLU A 68 -7.55 -1.29 2.60
C GLU A 68 -8.61 -1.64 1.56
#